data_AF-G0NPD8-F1
#
_entry.id   AF-G0NPD8-F1
#
_cell.length_a   1.000
_cell.length_b   1.000
_cell.length_c   1.000
_cell.angle_alpha   90.00
_cell.angle_beta   90.00
_cell.angle_gamma   90.00
#
_symmetry.space_group_name_H-M   'P 1'
#
loop_
_entity.id
_entity.type
_entity.pdbx_description
1 polymer ?
#
loop_
_entity_poly.entity_id
_entity_poly.type
_entity_poly.pdbx_seq_one_letter_code
_entity_poly.pdbx_strand_id
1 'polypeptide(L)'
;MTVFYIKNRSSLTPNTLHPVLYLQFLIMQFLNFLHVISTFLASRIPNSGWLIEGICERESYLRFLIFLSYGAVYAKNFSTISFCLTRVFILFMENGKEASQFIYLTLFLVPVAFLLALPRNIVGAKCVLMEPPFPSGAVMIMSDLGSDNKMSDSHIIEAVFYPSVIIVILSLNFLMFWKLLQSRKL
;
A
#
# COMPACT_ATOMS: atom_id res chain seq x y z
N MET A 1 8.65 16.35 8.13
CA MET A 1 7.41 15.84 8.77
C MET A 1 7.65 15.13 10.10
N THR A 2 8.62 14.22 10.18
CA THR A 2 8.99 13.52 11.44
C THR A 2 9.58 14.44 12.50
N VAL A 3 10.42 15.41 12.11
CA VAL A 3 10.99 16.42 13.02
C VAL A 3 9.91 17.30 13.66
N PHE A 4 8.84 17.63 12.91
CA PHE A 4 7.70 18.41 13.43
C PHE A 4 6.89 17.61 14.46
N TYR A 5 6.67 16.31 14.20
CA TYR A 5 5.99 15.42 15.15
C TYR A 5 6.69 15.37 16.51
N ILE A 6 8.02 15.18 16.49
CA ILE A 6 8.82 15.02 17.69
C ILE A 6 8.92 16.34 18.45
N LYS A 7 9.08 17.46 17.74
CA LYS A 7 9.26 18.79 18.33
C LYS A 7 7.97 19.39 18.92
N ASN A 8 6.80 19.07 18.35
CA ASN A 8 5.52 19.64 18.79
C ASN A 8 4.64 18.68 19.62
N ARG A 9 5.16 17.51 20.03
CA ARG A 9 4.41 16.50 20.80
C ARG A 9 3.74 17.04 22.07
N SER A 10 4.31 18.08 22.69
CA SER A 10 3.80 18.72 23.91
C SER A 10 2.82 19.89 23.68
N SER A 11 2.63 20.33 22.43
CA SER A 11 1.82 21.51 22.07
C SER A 11 0.47 21.16 21.41
N LEU A 12 0.13 19.88 21.28
CA LEU A 12 -1.13 19.47 20.66
C LEU A 12 -2.28 19.63 21.67
N THR A 13 -2.90 20.80 21.66
CA THR A 13 -4.17 21.10 22.35
C THR A 13 -5.34 20.37 21.67
N PRO A 14 -6.44 20.10 22.39
CA PRO A 14 -7.63 19.40 21.85
C PRO A 14 -8.29 20.11 20.66
N ASN A 15 -8.00 21.40 20.45
CA ASN A 15 -8.45 22.17 19.27
C ASN A 15 -7.52 22.03 18.05
N THR A 16 -6.45 21.25 18.14
CA THR A 16 -5.50 21.00 17.05
C THR A 16 -5.49 19.52 16.66
N LEU A 17 -5.11 19.26 15.41
CA LEU A 17 -5.16 17.95 14.73
C LEU A 17 -4.79 16.78 15.67
N HIS A 18 -5.71 15.83 15.85
CA HIS A 18 -5.53 14.72 16.80
C HIS A 18 -4.21 13.97 16.53
N PRO A 19 -3.32 13.79 17.52
CA PRO A 19 -1.96 13.30 17.31
C PRO A 19 -1.93 11.89 16.68
N VAL A 20 -2.92 11.06 17.00
CA VAL A 20 -3.10 9.72 16.41
C VAL A 20 -3.34 9.80 14.90
N LEU A 21 -4.14 10.77 14.45
CA LEU A 21 -4.46 10.96 13.04
C LEU A 21 -3.22 11.36 12.24
N TYR A 22 -2.39 12.22 12.81
CA TYR A 22 -1.14 12.64 12.21
C TYR A 22 -0.13 11.49 12.12
N LEU A 23 0.00 10.68 13.16
CA LEU A 23 0.88 9.50 13.13
C LEU A 23 0.42 8.47 12.07
N GLN A 24 -0.87 8.20 12.00
CA GLN A 24 -1.44 7.34 10.95
C GLN A 24 -1.16 7.86 9.54
N PHE A 25 -1.27 9.17 9.35
CA PHE A 25 -0.91 9.80 8.09
C PHE A 25 0.57 9.55 7.73
N LEU A 26 1.49 9.66 8.69
CA LEU A 26 2.91 9.37 8.44
C LEU A 26 3.15 7.91 8.03
N ILE A 27 2.50 6.96 8.69
CA ILE A 27 2.60 5.53 8.35
C ILE A 27 2.11 5.29 6.92
N MET A 28 0.96 5.86 6.55
CA MET A 28 0.41 5.76 5.20
C MET A 28 1.37 6.32 4.15
N GLN A 29 1.96 7.50 4.39
CA GLN A 29 2.90 8.11 3.45
C GLN A 29 4.19 7.30 3.31
N PHE A 30 4.72 6.76 4.41
CA PHE A 30 5.91 5.91 4.38
C PHE A 30 5.68 4.64 3.55
N LEU A 31 4.54 3.95 3.75
CA LEU A 31 4.19 2.75 2.98
C LEU A 31 3.90 3.06 1.51
N ASN A 32 3.30 4.21 1.23
CA ASN A 32 3.10 4.67 -0.15
C ASN A 32 4.44 4.94 -0.85
N PHE A 33 5.41 5.55 -0.16
CA PHE A 33 6.76 5.75 -0.69
C PHE A 33 7.47 4.43 -0.96
N LEU A 34 7.35 3.46 -0.04
CA LEU A 34 7.90 2.11 -0.21
C LEU A 34 7.27 1.39 -1.42
N HIS A 35 5.97 1.54 -1.63
CA HIS A 35 5.27 1.01 -2.80
C HIS A 35 5.78 1.64 -4.10
N VAL A 36 5.99 2.96 -4.15
CA VAL A 36 6.54 3.63 -5.33
C VAL A 36 7.94 3.11 -5.65
N ILE A 37 8.83 3.03 -4.66
CA ILE A 37 10.18 2.46 -4.83
C ILE A 37 10.11 1.04 -5.37
N SER A 38 9.26 0.20 -4.77
CA SER A 38 9.11 -1.20 -5.18
C SER A 38 8.55 -1.33 -6.60
N THR A 39 7.66 -0.42 -7.00
CA THR A 39 7.10 -0.38 -8.36
C THR A 39 8.15 0.02 -9.39
N PHE A 40 9.01 1.00 -9.07
CA PHE A 40 10.14 1.35 -9.93
C PHE A 40 11.11 0.18 -10.10
N LEU A 41 11.44 -0.50 -9.00
CA LEU A 41 12.31 -1.69 -9.01
C LEU A 41 11.71 -2.86 -9.79
N ALA A 42 10.40 -3.06 -9.75
CA ALA A 42 9.74 -4.22 -10.39
C ALA A 42 9.32 -3.99 -11.85
N SER A 43 8.92 -2.76 -12.22
CA SER A 43 8.19 -2.51 -13.47
C SER A 43 8.78 -1.45 -14.39
N ARG A 44 9.70 -0.60 -13.91
CA ARG A 44 10.17 0.56 -14.68
C ARG A 44 11.65 0.77 -14.48
N ILE A 45 12.46 -0.08 -15.10
CA ILE A 45 13.89 0.21 -15.22
C ILE A 45 14.18 0.66 -16.65
N PRO A 46 14.27 1.98 -16.89
CA PRO A 46 14.68 2.49 -18.19
C PRO A 46 16.16 2.19 -18.37
N ASN A 47 16.47 1.52 -19.48
CA ASN A 47 17.81 1.07 -19.86
C ASN A 47 18.30 -0.15 -19.05
N SER A 48 18.20 -1.33 -19.66
CA SER A 48 18.83 -2.58 -19.23
C SER A 48 20.37 -2.44 -19.26
N GLY A 49 20.94 -1.75 -18.28
CA GLY A 49 22.39 -1.79 -18.03
C GLY A 49 22.81 -3.16 -17.48
N TRP A 50 24.12 -3.39 -17.37
CA TRP A 50 24.71 -4.66 -16.89
C TRP A 50 24.12 -5.18 -15.56
N LEU A 51 23.61 -4.26 -14.70
CA LEU A 51 22.99 -4.60 -13.43
C LEU A 51 21.70 -5.41 -13.60
N ILE A 52 20.94 -5.19 -14.67
CA ILE A 52 19.70 -5.91 -14.93
C ILE A 52 19.96 -7.29 -15.49
N GLU A 53 20.97 -7.46 -16.33
CA GLU A 53 21.34 -8.78 -16.85
C GLU A 53 21.65 -9.74 -15.70
N GLY A 54 22.45 -9.29 -14.71
CA GLY A 54 22.77 -10.09 -13.53
C GLY A 54 21.59 -10.35 -12.57
N ILE A 55 20.63 -9.42 -12.47
CA ILE A 55 19.40 -9.62 -11.67
C ILE A 55 18.43 -10.57 -12.38
N CYS A 56 18.34 -10.47 -13.71
CA CYS A 56 17.43 -11.25 -14.52
C CYS A 56 17.87 -12.71 -14.70
N GLU A 57 19.18 -12.96 -14.66
CA GLU A 57 19.75 -14.31 -14.67
C GLU A 57 19.43 -15.09 -13.38
N ARG A 58 19.20 -14.38 -12.26
CA ARG A 58 18.92 -15.01 -10.96
C ARG A 58 17.46 -14.91 -10.58
N GLU A 59 16.72 -15.98 -10.87
CA GLU A 59 15.29 -16.12 -10.56
C GLU A 59 14.95 -15.81 -9.09
N SER A 60 15.82 -16.18 -8.14
CA SER A 60 15.61 -15.89 -6.71
C SER A 60 15.50 -14.39 -6.40
N TYR A 61 16.23 -13.52 -7.11
CA TYR A 61 16.11 -12.07 -6.91
C TYR A 61 14.82 -11.52 -7.52
N LEU A 62 14.41 -12.04 -8.69
CA LEU A 62 13.15 -11.67 -9.33
C LEU A 62 11.95 -12.03 -8.46
N ARG A 63 11.92 -13.24 -7.89
CA ARG A 63 10.86 -13.67 -6.96
C ARG A 63 10.78 -12.79 -5.71
N PHE A 64 11.94 -12.43 -5.15
CA PHE A 64 12.02 -11.52 -4.01
C PHE A 64 11.50 -10.11 -4.34
N LEU A 65 11.85 -9.56 -5.51
CA LEU A 65 11.36 -8.25 -5.95
C LEU A 65 9.85 -8.24 -6.19
N ILE A 66 9.30 -9.30 -6.80
CA ILE A 66 7.85 -9.50 -6.95
C ILE A 66 7.18 -9.53 -5.57
N PHE A 67 7.70 -10.34 -4.65
CA PHE A 67 7.19 -10.44 -3.28
C PHE A 67 7.19 -9.08 -2.58
N LEU A 68 8.29 -8.33 -2.66
CA LEU A 68 8.42 -7.02 -2.04
C LEU A 68 7.41 -6.02 -2.64
N SER A 69 7.25 -6.03 -3.98
CA SER A 69 6.31 -5.15 -4.68
C SER A 69 4.86 -5.42 -4.28
N TYR A 70 4.41 -6.68 -4.32
CA TYR A 70 3.05 -7.04 -3.92
C TYR A 70 2.81 -6.83 -2.42
N GLY A 71 3.79 -7.17 -1.57
CA GLY A 71 3.71 -6.90 -0.14
C GLY A 71 3.57 -5.40 0.15
N ALA A 72 4.30 -4.55 -0.57
CA ALA A 72 4.20 -3.10 -0.46
C ALA A 72 2.83 -2.56 -0.92
N VAL A 73 2.27 -3.11 -2.00
CA VAL A 73 0.92 -2.75 -2.49
C VAL A 73 -0.13 -3.07 -1.44
N TYR A 74 -0.12 -4.29 -0.90
CA TYR A 74 -1.08 -4.69 0.13
C TYR A 74 -0.91 -3.87 1.41
N ALA A 75 0.32 -3.67 1.88
CA ALA A 75 0.60 -2.88 3.07
C ALA A 75 0.10 -1.43 2.93
N LYS A 76 0.33 -0.80 1.76
CA LYS A 76 -0.21 0.53 1.44
C LYS A 76 -1.74 0.55 1.51
N ASN A 77 -2.40 -0.43 0.90
CA ASN A 77 -3.87 -0.51 0.86
C ASN A 77 -4.46 -0.67 2.26
N PHE A 78 -3.92 -1.58 3.08
CA PHE A 78 -4.37 -1.75 4.47
C PHE A 78 -4.14 -0.49 5.30
N SER A 79 -2.98 0.16 5.18
CA SER A 79 -2.70 1.41 5.89
C SER A 79 -3.64 2.55 5.47
N THR A 80 -4.02 2.61 4.19
CA THR A 80 -5.00 3.58 3.69
C THR A 80 -6.38 3.34 4.29
N ILE A 81 -6.84 2.08 4.35
CA ILE A 81 -8.11 1.72 4.99
C ILE A 81 -8.09 2.10 6.47
N SER A 82 -7.04 1.75 7.20
CA SER A 82 -6.91 2.10 8.62
C SER A 82 -6.91 3.61 8.87
N PHE A 83 -6.27 4.39 7.98
CA PHE A 83 -6.31 5.85 8.05
C PHE A 83 -7.73 6.39 7.84
N CYS A 84 -8.45 5.89 6.83
CA CYS A 84 -9.85 6.24 6.60
C CYS A 84 -10.74 5.86 7.79
N LEU A 85 -10.57 4.67 8.37
CA LEU A 85 -11.29 4.25 9.58
C LEU A 85 -11.01 5.16 10.77
N THR A 86 -9.75 5.53 10.99
CA THR A 86 -9.36 6.43 12.08
C THR A 86 -10.05 7.80 11.95
N ARG A 87 -10.18 8.32 10.73
CA ARG A 87 -10.90 9.59 10.46
C ARG A 87 -12.38 9.48 10.79
N VAL A 88 -13.03 8.42 10.34
CA VAL A 88 -14.45 8.18 10.64
C VAL A 88 -14.63 8.01 12.15
N PHE A 89 -13.80 7.21 12.80
CA PHE A 89 -13.89 6.93 14.23
C PHE A 89 -13.77 8.20 15.10
N ILE A 90 -12.77 9.06 14.84
CA ILE A 90 -12.59 10.33 15.55
C ILE A 90 -13.79 11.28 15.33
N LEU A 91 -14.42 11.23 14.15
CA LEU A 91 -15.58 12.07 13.86
C LEU A 91 -16.87 11.58 14.53
N PHE A 92 -16.99 10.28 14.77
CA PHE A 92 -18.15 9.67 15.42
C PHE A 92 -18.04 9.57 16.94
N MET A 93 -16.83 9.46 17.49
CA MET A 93 -16.58 9.36 18.92
C MET A 93 -15.83 10.57 19.46
N GLU A 94 -16.47 11.35 20.33
CA GLU A 94 -15.86 12.51 21.00
C GLU A 94 -14.70 12.12 21.93
N ASN A 95 -14.69 10.88 22.43
CA ASN A 95 -13.64 10.36 23.31
C ASN A 95 -12.50 9.71 22.52
N GLY A 96 -11.61 10.52 21.94
CA GLY A 96 -10.47 10.11 21.10
C GLY A 96 -9.40 9.19 21.74
N LYS A 97 -9.61 8.68 22.97
CA LYS A 97 -8.67 7.76 23.66
C LYS A 97 -8.54 6.41 22.95
N GLU A 98 -9.64 5.88 22.40
CA GLU A 98 -9.66 4.58 21.73
C GLU A 98 -9.05 4.63 20.32
N ALA A 99 -8.90 5.82 19.73
CA ALA A 99 -8.31 5.99 18.41
C ALA A 99 -6.86 5.45 18.34
N SER A 100 -6.15 5.43 19.47
CA SER A 100 -4.79 4.89 19.56
C SER A 100 -4.70 3.41 19.18
N GLN A 101 -5.76 2.63 19.36
CA GLN A 101 -5.81 1.20 19.01
C GLN A 101 -5.64 0.98 17.50
N PHE A 102 -6.09 1.90 16.67
CA PHE A 102 -5.93 1.80 15.21
C PHE A 102 -4.47 1.85 14.77
N ILE A 103 -3.59 2.52 15.53
CA ILE A 103 -2.14 2.51 15.25
C ILE A 103 -1.58 1.10 15.42
N TYR A 104 -1.90 0.44 16.52
CA TYR A 104 -1.48 -0.94 16.78
C TYR A 104 -2.05 -1.90 15.75
N LEU A 105 -3.33 -1.74 15.39
CA LEU A 105 -3.96 -2.52 14.31
C LEU A 105 -3.21 -2.35 12.99
N THR A 106 -2.84 -1.12 12.63
CA THR A 106 -2.12 -0.85 11.38
C THR A 106 -0.73 -1.46 11.39
N LEU A 107 -0.02 -1.37 12.51
CA LEU A 107 1.29 -1.98 12.66
C LEU A 107 1.21 -3.51 12.56
N PHE A 108 0.13 -4.11 13.05
CA PHE A 108 -0.14 -5.55 12.93
C PHE A 108 -0.53 -5.98 11.51
N LEU A 109 -1.29 -5.15 10.79
CA LEU A 109 -1.72 -5.43 9.41
C LEU A 109 -0.56 -5.39 8.41
N VAL A 110 0.52 -4.64 8.68
CA VAL A 110 1.67 -4.55 7.78
C VAL A 110 2.37 -5.92 7.60
N PRO A 111 2.79 -6.64 8.64
CA PRO A 111 3.31 -8.01 8.51
C PRO A 111 2.33 -8.97 7.83
N VAL A 112 1.03 -8.88 8.14
CA VAL A 112 -0.01 -9.71 7.51
C VAL A 112 -0.08 -9.47 6.01
N ALA A 113 0.09 -8.22 5.57
CA ALA A 113 0.15 -7.88 4.15
C ALA A 113 1.31 -8.57 3.42
N PHE A 114 2.47 -8.67 4.07
CA PHE A 114 3.62 -9.41 3.54
C PHE A 114 3.38 -10.92 3.56
N LEU A 115 2.71 -11.47 4.59
CA LEU A 115 2.31 -12.88 4.61
C LEU A 115 1.36 -13.23 3.47
N LEU A 116 0.42 -12.35 3.12
CA LEU A 116 -0.48 -12.53 1.97
C LEU A 116 0.25 -12.49 0.62
N ALA A 117 1.42 -11.84 0.56
CA ALA A 117 2.26 -11.81 -0.64
C ALA A 117 3.18 -13.05 -0.77
N LEU A 118 3.40 -13.83 0.30
CA LEU A 118 4.23 -15.05 0.28
C LEU A 118 3.90 -16.06 -0.81
N PRO A 119 2.63 -16.42 -1.09
CA PRO A 119 2.32 -17.39 -2.13
C PRO A 119 2.87 -17.00 -3.51
N ARG A 120 3.11 -15.71 -3.76
CA ARG A 120 3.72 -15.23 -5.01
C ARG A 120 5.22 -15.42 -5.11
N ASN A 121 5.90 -15.58 -3.97
CA ASN A 121 7.32 -15.91 -3.95
C ASN A 121 7.59 -17.36 -4.38
N ILE A 122 6.55 -18.21 -4.32
CA ILE A 122 6.63 -19.64 -4.65
C ILE A 122 6.47 -19.87 -6.16
N VAL A 123 5.77 -18.96 -6.84
CA VAL A 123 5.58 -19.00 -8.30
C VAL A 123 6.84 -18.49 -9.02
N GLY A 124 7.18 -19.11 -10.15
CA GLY A 124 8.30 -18.69 -10.98
C GLY A 124 8.19 -17.22 -11.44
N ALA A 125 9.32 -16.58 -11.67
CA ALA A 125 9.41 -15.19 -12.09
C ALA A 125 10.28 -15.07 -13.35
N LYS A 126 9.83 -14.32 -14.34
CA LYS A 126 10.54 -14.09 -15.60
C LYS A 126 10.62 -12.59 -15.89
N CYS A 127 11.68 -12.20 -16.58
CA CYS A 127 11.78 -10.87 -17.15
C CYS A 127 11.14 -10.87 -18.54
N VAL A 128 10.29 -9.89 -18.80
CA VAL A 128 9.68 -9.68 -20.11
C VAL A 128 10.07 -8.29 -20.60
N LEU A 129 10.49 -8.18 -21.86
CA LEU A 129 10.75 -6.91 -22.52
C LEU A 129 9.41 -6.18 -22.75
N MET A 130 9.33 -4.91 -22.35
CA MET A 130 8.14 -4.11 -22.57
C MET A 130 8.02 -3.71 -24.05
N GLU A 131 6.83 -3.90 -24.62
CA GLU A 131 6.47 -3.40 -25.96
C GLU A 131 6.21 -1.87 -25.94
N PRO A 132 6.28 -1.17 -27.09
CA PRO A 132 6.04 0.29 -27.18
C PRO A 132 4.69 0.69 -26.55
N PRO A 133 4.59 1.85 -25.85
CA PRO A 133 5.37 3.09 -25.98
C PRO A 133 6.56 3.25 -25.02
N PHE A 134 6.99 2.17 -24.36
CA PHE A 134 8.14 2.21 -23.44
C PHE A 134 9.48 2.29 -24.21
N PRO A 135 10.53 2.92 -23.64
CA PRO A 135 11.83 3.03 -24.30
C PRO A 135 12.45 1.65 -24.55
N SER A 136 13.14 1.50 -25.68
CA SER A 136 13.84 0.26 -26.07
C SER A 136 14.76 -0.23 -24.94
N GLY A 137 14.63 -1.52 -24.59
CA GLY A 137 15.39 -2.13 -23.47
C GLY A 137 14.75 -1.97 -22.09
N ALA A 138 13.50 -1.49 -22.01
CA ALA A 138 12.71 -1.55 -20.79
C ALA A 138 12.31 -3.00 -20.47
N VAL A 139 12.58 -3.43 -19.24
CA VAL A 139 12.28 -4.78 -18.75
C VAL A 139 11.26 -4.69 -17.62
N MET A 140 10.22 -5.51 -17.68
CA MET A 140 9.26 -5.74 -16.61
C MET A 140 9.49 -7.12 -16.00
N ILE A 141 9.47 -7.21 -14.67
CA ILE A 141 9.51 -8.48 -13.97
C ILE A 141 8.07 -8.97 -13.81
N MET A 142 7.75 -10.12 -14.41
CA MET A 142 6.41 -10.70 -14.38
C MET A 142 6.48 -12.10 -13.75
N SER A 143 5.51 -12.44 -12.92
CA SER A 143 5.35 -13.83 -12.45
C SER A 143 4.85 -14.71 -13.59
N ASP A 144 5.32 -15.96 -13.66
CA ASP A 144 4.93 -16.95 -14.69
C ASP A 144 3.41 -17.23 -14.71
N LEU A 145 2.75 -16.87 -13.62
CA LEU A 145 1.30 -16.78 -13.46
C LEU A 145 0.57 -15.93 -14.51
N GLY A 146 1.28 -15.06 -15.23
CA GLY A 146 0.71 -14.20 -16.27
C GLY A 146 0.83 -14.74 -17.70
N SER A 147 1.63 -15.80 -17.92
CA SER A 147 1.95 -16.28 -19.27
C SER A 147 1.15 -17.52 -19.69
N ASP A 148 0.64 -18.30 -18.75
CA ASP A 148 -0.22 -19.44 -19.05
C ASP A 148 -1.69 -19.00 -19.05
N ASN A 149 -2.38 -19.23 -20.17
CA ASN A 149 -3.82 -19.00 -20.39
C ASN A 149 -4.76 -19.78 -19.44
N LYS A 150 -4.23 -20.36 -18.35
CA LYS A 150 -5.01 -20.90 -17.26
C LYS A 150 -5.17 -19.80 -16.22
N MET A 151 -6.37 -19.26 -16.15
CA MET A 151 -6.83 -18.28 -15.16
C MET A 151 -6.48 -18.77 -13.75
N SER A 152 -5.27 -18.44 -13.30
CA SER A 152 -4.75 -18.87 -12.00
C SER A 152 -5.52 -18.14 -10.90
N ASP A 153 -5.88 -18.86 -9.83
CA ASP A 153 -6.66 -18.36 -8.68
C ASP A 153 -6.15 -17.02 -8.13
N SER A 154 -4.85 -16.77 -8.27
CA SER A 154 -4.18 -15.50 -7.96
C SER A 154 -4.72 -14.27 -8.68
N HIS A 155 -5.10 -14.38 -9.96
CA HIS A 155 -5.65 -13.26 -10.74
C HIS A 155 -7.09 -12.98 -10.33
N ILE A 156 -7.83 -14.02 -9.97
CA ILE A 156 -9.19 -13.88 -9.42
C ILE A 156 -9.13 -13.15 -8.08
N ILE A 157 -8.15 -13.49 -7.23
CA ILE A 157 -7.93 -12.81 -5.95
C ILE A 157 -7.65 -11.32 -6.17
N GLU A 158 -6.81 -10.94 -7.14
CA GLU A 158 -6.59 -9.51 -7.44
C GLU A 158 -7.84 -8.81 -7.97
N ALA A 159 -8.52 -9.45 -8.91
CA ALA A 159 -9.74 -8.91 -9.52
C ALA A 159 -10.85 -8.66 -8.49
N VAL A 160 -10.86 -9.39 -7.37
CA VAL A 160 -11.80 -9.18 -6.26
C VAL A 160 -11.23 -8.24 -5.18
N PHE A 161 -9.94 -8.36 -4.88
CA PHE A 161 -9.29 -7.61 -3.80
C PHE A 161 -9.20 -6.12 -4.11
N TYR A 162 -8.77 -5.71 -5.30
CA TYR A 162 -8.64 -4.28 -5.60
C TYR A 162 -9.98 -3.54 -5.62
N PRO A 163 -11.04 -4.05 -6.27
CA PRO A 163 -12.34 -3.39 -6.23
C PRO A 163 -12.93 -3.35 -4.82
N SER A 164 -12.78 -4.41 -4.03
CA SER A 164 -13.26 -4.40 -2.64
C SER A 164 -12.57 -3.33 -1.78
N VAL A 165 -11.25 -3.19 -1.89
CA VAL A 165 -10.49 -2.10 -1.22
C VAL A 165 -11.02 -0.72 -1.63
N ILE A 166 -11.25 -0.51 -2.92
CA ILE A 166 -11.76 0.76 -3.44
C ILE A 166 -13.16 1.05 -2.89
N ILE A 167 -14.06 0.05 -2.90
CA ILE A 167 -15.43 0.17 -2.37
C ILE A 167 -15.41 0.53 -0.89
N VAL A 168 -14.54 -0.11 -0.09
CA VAL A 168 -14.38 0.19 1.34
C VAL A 168 -13.87 1.62 1.55
N ILE A 169 -12.90 2.08 0.76
CA ILE A 169 -12.39 3.46 0.87
C ILE A 169 -13.49 4.47 0.50
N LEU A 170 -14.25 4.22 -0.57
CA LEU A 170 -15.34 5.09 -1.00
C LEU A 170 -16.45 5.17 0.04
N SER A 171 -16.86 4.03 0.61
CA SER A 171 -17.90 4.00 1.63
C SER A 171 -17.49 4.74 2.90
N LEU A 172 -16.23 4.57 3.36
CA LEU A 172 -15.70 5.28 4.52
C LEU A 172 -15.63 6.79 4.29
N ASN A 173 -15.18 7.23 3.11
CA ASN A 173 -15.16 8.65 2.78
C ASN A 173 -16.58 9.22 2.69
N PHE A 174 -17.53 8.49 2.11
CA PHE A 174 -18.94 8.89 2.07
C PHE A 174 -19.52 9.09 3.48
N LEU A 175 -19.28 8.15 4.41
CA LEU A 175 -19.70 8.26 5.80
C LEU A 175 -19.11 9.51 6.49
N MET A 176 -17.84 9.81 6.23
CA MET A 176 -17.18 11.02 6.74
C MET A 176 -17.87 12.28 6.23
N PHE A 177 -18.11 12.39 4.92
CA PHE A 177 -18.81 13.54 4.32
C PHE A 177 -20.23 13.68 4.85
N TRP A 178 -20.97 12.57 4.95
CA TRP A 178 -22.33 12.55 5.48
C TRP A 178 -22.39 13.12 6.90
N LYS A 179 -21.50 12.64 7.78
CA LYS A 179 -21.44 13.11 9.17
C LYS A 179 -21.04 14.58 9.27
N LEU A 180 -20.08 15.04 8.46
CA LEU A 180 -19.70 16.46 8.40
C LEU A 180 -20.85 17.35 7.93
N LEU A 181 -21.65 16.89 6.97
CA LEU A 181 -22.85 17.62 6.52
C LEU A 181 -23.92 17.68 7.60
N GLN A 182 -24.09 16.60 8.38
CA GLN A 182 -25.01 16.57 9.51
C GLN A 182 -24.58 17.55 10.60
N SER A 183 -23.28 17.59 10.94
CA SER A 183 -22.73 18.51 11.95
C SER A 183 -22.73 19.98 11.53
N ARG A 184 -22.78 20.31 10.23
CA ARG A 184 -22.87 21.69 9.72
C ARG A 184 -24.30 22.21 9.57
N LYS A 185 -25.30 21.32 9.60
CA LYS A 185 -26.74 21.67 9.48
C LYS A 185 -27.44 21.82 10.84
N LEU A 186 -26.73 21.57 11.93
CA LEU A 186 -27.08 21.93 13.31
C LEU A 186 -26.37 23.25 13.66
#